data_AF-E4ZI05-F1
#
_entry.id   AF-E4ZI05-F1
#
_cell.length_a   1.000
_cell.length_b   1.000
_cell.length_c   1.000
_cell.angle_alpha   90.00
_cell.angle_beta   90.00
_cell.angle_gamma   90.00
#
_symmetry.space_group_name_H-M   'P 1'
#
loop_
_entity.id
_entity.type
_entity.pdbx_description
1 polymer ?
#
loop_
_entity_poly.entity_id
_entity_poly.type
_entity_poly.pdbx_seq_one_letter_code
_entity_poly.pdbx_strand_id
1 'polypeptide(L)'
;MHREKYPERVPFRLTRMLTYAMEVSNIEGSYRTTCEHVMRVLRSNKESVMAVLEAFIHDPLLTWRLGHRGESPPEPNYPSERRQSIMGDAAELSSLVGRPRHRSSIAPPAHHNNAANNNNDQEAKEVQNARALQVLSRVKEKLTGKDFRPGEELDCNAQVDRLIQEATNLENLCQHYIGWCSFW
;
A
#
# COMPACT_ATOMS: atom_id res chain seq x y z
N MET A 1 -0.03 -1.55 3.61
CA MET A 1 0.62 -0.66 2.63
C MET A 1 1.95 -0.21 3.23
N HIS A 2 3.06 -0.83 2.84
CA HIS A 2 4.39 -0.42 3.29
C HIS A 2 5.24 -0.55 2.04
N ARG A 3 5.23 0.49 1.21
CA ARG A 3 6.19 0.60 0.12
C ARG A 3 7.49 1.11 0.76
N GLU A 4 8.61 0.49 0.46
CA GLU A 4 9.91 0.90 1.04
C GLU A 4 10.32 2.30 0.57
N LYS A 5 9.97 2.65 -0.67
CA LYS A 5 10.20 3.99 -1.26
C LYS A 5 8.88 4.73 -1.40
N TYR A 6 8.87 6.01 -1.02
CA TYR A 6 7.71 6.91 -1.11
C TYR A 6 6.40 6.28 -0.56
N PRO A 7 6.33 5.95 0.74
CA PRO A 7 5.13 5.39 1.32
C PRO A 7 3.96 6.39 1.27
N GLU A 8 2.76 5.90 1.00
CA GLU A 8 1.54 6.70 1.08
C GLU A 8 1.20 6.98 2.55
N ARG A 9 1.24 8.27 2.91
CA ARG A 9 1.01 8.79 4.28
C ARG A 9 -0.31 9.54 4.47
N VAL A 10 -1.22 9.44 3.50
CA VAL A 10 -2.55 10.08 3.57
C VAL A 10 -3.64 9.02 3.49
N PRO A 11 -4.80 9.22 4.15
CA PRO A 11 -5.89 8.24 4.14
C PRO A 11 -6.60 8.17 2.78
N PHE A 12 -6.66 9.29 2.05
CA PHE A 12 -7.23 9.39 0.71
C PHE A 12 -6.69 10.63 0.00
N ARG A 13 -6.92 10.71 -1.32
CA ARG A 13 -6.48 11.84 -2.14
C ARG A 13 -7.42 13.02 -1.98
N LEU A 14 -6.94 14.09 -1.33
CA LEU A 14 -7.65 15.37 -1.21
C LEU A 14 -6.64 16.50 -1.42
N THR A 15 -6.24 16.70 -2.67
CA THR A 15 -5.22 17.70 -3.03
C THR A 15 -5.81 19.10 -3.16
N ARG A 16 -4.97 20.11 -3.42
CA ARG A 16 -5.39 21.52 -3.50
C ARG A 16 -6.37 21.73 -4.66
N MET A 17 -6.07 21.20 -5.83
CA MET A 17 -6.97 21.26 -6.99
C MET A 17 -8.33 20.64 -6.69
N LEU A 18 -8.38 19.47 -6.04
CA LEU A 18 -9.66 18.86 -5.67
C LEU A 18 -10.42 19.68 -4.63
N THR A 19 -9.71 20.27 -3.66
CA THR A 19 -10.29 21.12 -2.62
C THR A 19 -10.92 22.39 -3.23
N TYR A 20 -10.23 23.03 -4.17
CA TYR A 20 -10.70 24.24 -4.84
C TYR A 20 -11.76 24.00 -5.91
N ALA A 21 -11.85 22.78 -6.45
CA ALA A 21 -12.83 22.42 -7.47
C ALA A 21 -14.23 22.11 -6.91
N MET A 22 -14.40 22.10 -5.59
CA MET A 22 -15.68 21.86 -4.93
C MET A 22 -16.58 23.11 -5.00
N GLU A 23 -17.29 23.42 -3.91
CA GLU A 23 -18.14 24.59 -3.79
C GLU A 23 -17.37 25.81 -3.26
N VAL A 24 -18.03 26.96 -3.16
CA VAL A 24 -17.46 28.22 -2.62
C VAL A 24 -16.92 28.08 -1.19
N SER A 25 -17.41 27.10 -0.43
CA SER A 25 -16.93 26.75 0.92
C SER A 25 -15.82 25.68 0.92
N ASN A 26 -15.28 25.34 -0.25
CA ASN A 26 -14.30 24.27 -0.47
C ASN A 26 -14.80 22.92 0.11
N ILE A 27 -14.13 22.42 1.15
CA ILE A 27 -14.41 21.14 1.81
C ILE A 27 -15.33 21.26 3.03
N GLU A 28 -15.58 22.48 3.52
CA GLU A 28 -16.24 22.72 4.81
C GLU A 28 -17.78 22.65 4.76
N GLY A 29 -18.41 22.51 3.59
CA GLY A 29 -19.86 22.40 3.48
C GLY A 29 -20.33 21.01 3.06
N SER A 30 -20.78 20.87 1.81
CA SER A 30 -21.41 19.65 1.29
C SER A 30 -20.49 18.43 1.36
N TYR A 31 -19.19 18.62 1.08
CA TYR A 31 -18.19 17.55 1.16
C TYR A 31 -18.07 16.98 2.58
N ARG A 32 -17.75 17.82 3.57
CA ARG A 32 -17.66 17.43 4.99
C ARG A 32 -18.95 16.78 5.48
N THR A 33 -20.09 17.42 5.22
CA THR A 33 -21.39 16.91 5.63
C THR A 33 -21.64 15.52 5.06
N THR A 34 -21.30 15.30 3.79
CA THR A 34 -21.42 13.98 3.14
C THR A 34 -20.50 12.96 3.79
N CYS A 35 -19.23 13.31 4.06
CA CYS A 35 -18.28 12.44 4.74
C CYS A 35 -18.79 12.01 6.14
N GLU A 36 -19.39 12.92 6.91
CA GLU A 36 -19.99 12.58 8.20
C GLU A 36 -21.15 11.58 8.07
N HIS A 37 -22.06 11.79 7.11
CA HIS A 37 -23.16 10.86 6.89
C HIS A 37 -22.66 9.48 6.45
N VAL A 38 -21.71 9.42 5.53
CA VAL A 38 -21.08 8.17 5.10
C VAL A 38 -20.39 7.48 6.28
N MET A 39 -19.66 8.22 7.12
CA MET A 39 -19.01 7.68 8.31
C MET A 39 -20.03 7.09 9.29
N ARG A 40 -21.15 7.80 9.55
CA ARG A 40 -22.23 7.30 10.41
C ARG A 40 -22.82 6.00 9.86
N VAL A 41 -23.12 5.93 8.56
CA VAL A 41 -23.69 4.74 7.91
C VAL A 41 -22.72 3.54 7.97
N LEU A 42 -21.42 3.77 7.76
CA LEU A 42 -20.41 2.73 7.85
C LEU A 42 -20.26 2.21 9.29
N ARG A 43 -20.27 3.11 10.28
CA ARG A 43 -20.14 2.73 11.70
C ARG A 43 -21.40 2.06 12.25
N SER A 44 -22.59 2.49 11.82
CA SER A 44 -23.86 1.87 12.23
C SER A 44 -23.99 0.45 11.68
N ASN A 45 -23.50 0.18 10.47
CA ASN A 45 -23.53 -1.12 9.81
C ASN A 45 -22.17 -1.85 9.85
N LYS A 46 -21.34 -1.57 10.87
CA LYS A 46 -19.98 -2.12 10.97
C LYS A 46 -19.95 -3.64 10.94
N GLU A 47 -20.95 -4.31 11.52
CA GLU A 47 -21.02 -5.78 11.57
C GLU A 47 -21.19 -6.36 10.17
N SER A 48 -22.04 -5.76 9.34
CA SER A 48 -22.22 -6.17 7.94
C SER A 48 -20.94 -5.98 7.12
N VAL A 49 -20.24 -4.85 7.30
CA VAL A 49 -18.96 -4.58 6.62
C VAL A 49 -17.90 -5.59 7.05
N MET A 50 -17.80 -5.88 8.35
CA MET A 50 -16.84 -6.85 8.88
C MET A 50 -17.14 -8.27 8.38
N ALA A 51 -18.40 -8.70 8.37
CA ALA A 51 -18.79 -10.03 7.89
C ALA A 51 -18.41 -10.26 6.42
N VAL A 52 -18.61 -9.26 5.55
CA VAL A 52 -18.21 -9.34 4.15
C VAL A 52 -16.69 -9.41 4.00
N LEU A 53 -15.93 -8.63 4.77
CA LEU A 53 -14.46 -8.64 4.73
C LEU A 53 -13.86 -9.92 5.32
N GLU A 54 -14.47 -10.49 6.35
CA GLU A 54 -14.11 -11.79 6.91
C GLU A 54 -14.28 -12.91 5.88
N ALA A 55 -15.38 -12.90 5.13
CA ALA A 55 -15.60 -13.86 4.05
C ALA A 55 -14.49 -13.81 2.99
N PHE A 56 -14.03 -12.62 2.60
CA PHE A 56 -12.94 -12.46 1.64
C PHE A 56 -11.56 -12.89 2.17
N ILE A 57 -11.32 -12.79 3.47
CA ILE A 57 -10.07 -13.26 4.10
C ILE A 57 -10.01 -14.78 4.11
N HIS A 58 -11.15 -15.43 4.32
CA HIS A 58 -11.25 -16.89 4.34
C HIS A 58 -11.39 -17.51 2.94
N ASP A 59 -11.46 -16.71 1.89
CA ASP A 59 -11.44 -17.20 0.51
C ASP A 59 -10.02 -17.65 0.09
N PRO A 60 -9.80 -18.96 -0.17
CA PRO A 60 -8.50 -19.48 -0.55
C PRO A 60 -7.95 -18.91 -1.87
N LEU A 61 -8.80 -18.34 -2.74
CA LEU A 61 -8.39 -17.81 -4.06
C LEU A 61 -7.97 -16.35 -4.05
N LEU A 62 -8.31 -15.57 -3.02
CA LEU A 62 -7.93 -14.15 -2.90
C LEU A 62 -6.65 -13.96 -2.06
N THR A 63 -6.24 -15.03 -1.38
CA THR A 63 -5.20 -15.08 -0.38
C THR A 63 -3.80 -14.75 -0.94
N TRP A 64 -3.53 -14.99 -2.24
CA TRP A 64 -2.23 -14.74 -2.91
C TRP A 64 -1.72 -13.30 -2.84
N ARG A 65 -2.62 -12.31 -2.72
CA ARG A 65 -2.23 -10.89 -2.68
C ARG A 65 -1.60 -10.47 -1.33
N LEU A 66 -1.88 -11.18 -0.24
CA LEU A 66 -1.30 -10.90 1.08
C LEU A 66 0.08 -11.58 1.30
N GLY A 67 0.38 -12.64 0.54
CA GLY A 67 1.61 -13.43 0.67
C GLY A 67 2.83 -12.80 -0.01
N HIS A 68 2.67 -12.17 -1.17
CA HIS A 68 3.77 -11.65 -2.00
C HIS A 68 4.22 -10.24 -1.60
N ARG A 69 4.79 -10.10 -0.39
CA ARG A 69 5.39 -8.83 0.07
C ARG A 69 6.90 -8.70 -0.19
N GLY A 70 7.55 -9.73 -0.73
CA GLY A 70 9.01 -9.79 -0.89
C GLY A 70 9.54 -9.62 -2.31
N GLU A 71 8.71 -9.82 -3.33
CA GLU A 71 9.12 -9.66 -4.72
C GLU A 71 8.11 -8.72 -5.39
N SER A 72 8.31 -7.41 -5.21
CA SER A 72 8.01 -6.54 -6.34
C SER A 72 8.80 -7.11 -7.52
N PRO A 73 8.20 -7.30 -8.71
CA PRO A 73 8.99 -7.58 -9.92
C PRO A 73 10.18 -6.61 -9.92
N PRO A 74 11.41 -7.08 -10.21
CA PRO A 74 12.58 -6.19 -10.21
C PRO A 74 12.18 -4.96 -11.01
N GLU A 75 12.07 -3.81 -10.34
CA GLU A 75 11.63 -2.61 -11.02
C GLU A 75 12.56 -2.45 -12.22
N PRO A 76 12.03 -2.18 -13.43
CA PRO A 76 12.90 -1.82 -14.54
C PRO A 76 13.81 -0.73 -13.99
N ASN A 77 15.12 -0.94 -14.07
CA ASN A 77 16.09 0.04 -13.65
C ASN A 77 15.89 1.25 -14.58
N TYR A 78 14.96 2.15 -14.24
CA TYR A 78 14.83 3.42 -14.90
C TYR A 78 16.06 4.18 -14.43
N PRO A 79 17.07 4.45 -15.29
CA PRO A 79 18.04 5.45 -14.93
C PRO A 79 17.23 6.73 -14.79
N SER A 80 17.00 7.15 -13.55
CA SER A 80 16.66 8.53 -13.31
C SER A 80 17.87 9.29 -13.81
N GLU A 81 17.85 9.71 -15.08
CA GLU A 81 18.66 10.81 -15.59
C GLU A 81 18.24 12.04 -14.81
N ARG A 82 18.68 12.09 -13.55
CA ARG A 82 19.06 13.34 -12.92
C ARG A 82 20.01 13.93 -13.93
N ARG A 83 19.53 14.88 -14.73
CA ARG A 83 20.37 15.79 -15.52
C ARG A 83 21.46 16.27 -14.57
N GLN A 84 22.64 15.64 -14.66
CA GLN A 84 23.88 16.22 -14.18
C GLN A 84 24.22 17.28 -15.22
N SER A 85 23.54 18.41 -15.10
CA SER A 85 23.96 19.62 -15.78
C SER A 85 25.28 20.04 -15.14
N ILE A 86 26.35 20.07 -15.94
CA ILE A 86 27.55 20.91 -15.78
C ILE A 86 28.55 20.45 -14.68
N MET A 87 29.54 19.62 -15.09
CA MET A 87 31.01 19.86 -14.98
C MET A 87 31.84 18.56 -15.10
N GLY A 88 32.80 18.54 -16.05
CA GLY A 88 34.13 17.93 -15.85
C GLY A 88 34.42 16.50 -16.37
N ASP A 89 35.06 16.42 -17.54
CA ASP A 89 36.14 15.54 -18.01
C ASP A 89 36.31 14.03 -17.68
N ALA A 90 36.58 13.31 -18.77
CA ALA A 90 37.58 12.25 -19.03
C ALA A 90 37.49 10.82 -18.44
N ALA A 91 37.66 9.86 -19.38
CA ALA A 91 38.12 8.47 -19.24
C ALA A 91 37.10 7.47 -18.61
N GLU A 92 36.85 6.25 -19.07
CA GLU A 92 37.65 5.30 -19.85
C GLU A 92 36.74 4.45 -20.75
N LEU A 93 37.26 4.12 -21.93
CA LEU A 93 36.75 3.11 -22.84
C LEU A 93 37.65 1.87 -22.71
N SER A 94 37.22 0.88 -21.92
CA SER A 94 37.77 -0.49 -21.88
C SER A 94 36.75 -1.34 -21.11
N SER A 95 36.17 -2.41 -21.62
CA SER A 95 36.86 -3.60 -22.09
C SER A 95 35.96 -4.45 -22.98
N LEU A 96 36.53 -4.80 -24.12
CA LEU A 96 36.08 -5.81 -25.06
C LEU A 96 36.21 -7.24 -24.47
N VAL A 97 35.53 -8.18 -25.14
CA VAL A 97 35.85 -9.62 -25.28
C VAL A 97 35.29 -10.60 -24.24
N GLY A 98 34.48 -11.56 -24.72
CA GLY A 98 34.36 -12.88 -24.10
C GLY A 98 32.99 -13.58 -24.22
N ARG A 99 32.64 -14.11 -25.39
CA ARG A 99 31.55 -15.11 -25.50
C ARG A 99 31.98 -16.31 -26.35
N PRO A 100 32.18 -17.51 -25.77
CA PRO A 100 32.05 -18.78 -26.48
C PRO A 100 30.69 -19.45 -26.21
N ARG A 101 30.27 -20.28 -27.17
CA ARG A 101 28.95 -20.92 -27.29
C ARG A 101 28.86 -22.27 -26.56
N HIS A 102 27.63 -22.65 -26.21
CA HIS A 102 27.04 -24.00 -26.14
C HIS A 102 27.50 -25.02 -25.06
N ARG A 103 26.57 -25.46 -24.20
CA ARG A 103 26.21 -26.89 -24.02
C ARG A 103 24.92 -27.06 -23.20
N SER A 104 23.85 -27.51 -23.85
CA SER A 104 22.67 -28.09 -23.21
C SER A 104 22.97 -29.56 -22.88
N SER A 105 23.05 -29.90 -21.59
CA SER A 105 23.07 -31.29 -21.13
C SER A 105 21.92 -31.51 -20.16
N ILE A 106 20.99 -32.37 -20.58
CA ILE A 106 19.94 -32.99 -19.76
C ILE A 106 20.62 -33.75 -18.61
N ALA A 107 20.24 -33.44 -17.38
CA ALA A 107 20.45 -34.27 -16.21
C ALA A 107 19.06 -34.65 -15.64
N PRO A 108 18.82 -35.92 -15.26
CA PRO A 108 17.53 -36.32 -14.70
C PRO A 108 17.39 -35.76 -13.28
N PRO A 109 16.20 -35.27 -12.89
CA PRO A 109 16.00 -34.76 -11.54
C PRO A 109 15.98 -35.91 -10.54
N ALA A 110 16.86 -35.83 -9.53
CA ALA A 110 16.84 -36.71 -8.37
C ALA A 110 15.52 -36.53 -7.61
N HIS A 111 14.93 -37.66 -7.18
CA HIS A 111 13.73 -37.71 -6.35
C HIS A 111 13.96 -36.90 -5.05
N HIS A 112 13.38 -35.71 -4.98
CA HIS A 112 13.39 -34.89 -3.76
C HIS A 112 12.27 -35.40 -2.84
N ASN A 113 12.63 -35.80 -1.62
CA ASN A 113 11.68 -36.28 -0.62
C ASN A 113 10.75 -35.13 -0.19
N ASN A 114 9.47 -35.26 -0.54
CA ASN A 114 8.42 -34.25 -0.41
C ASN A 114 7.89 -34.05 1.03
N ALA A 115 8.59 -34.56 2.04
CA ALA A 115 8.12 -34.53 3.43
C ALA A 115 8.49 -33.25 4.20
N ALA A 116 9.54 -32.54 3.79
CA ALA A 116 9.93 -31.26 4.39
C ALA A 116 9.06 -30.08 3.93
N ASN A 117 8.29 -30.25 2.85
CA ASN A 117 7.51 -29.18 2.23
C ASN A 117 6.22 -28.86 3.02
N ASN A 118 5.62 -29.87 3.66
CA ASN A 118 4.35 -29.69 4.40
C ASN A 118 4.47 -28.77 5.62
N ASN A 119 5.63 -28.75 6.29
CA ASN A 119 5.83 -27.88 7.46
C ASN A 119 5.99 -26.42 7.03
N ASN A 120 6.72 -26.17 5.93
CA ASN A 120 6.89 -24.83 5.37
C ASN A 120 5.56 -24.27 4.82
N ASP A 121 4.74 -25.13 4.20
CA ASP A 121 3.42 -24.74 3.70
C ASP A 121 2.44 -24.42 4.82
N GLN A 122 2.54 -25.13 5.96
CA GLN A 122 1.70 -24.88 7.13
C GLN A 122 2.12 -23.58 7.85
N GLU A 123 3.42 -23.37 8.04
CA GLU A 123 3.96 -22.13 8.63
C GLU A 123 3.63 -20.90 7.75
N ALA A 124 3.71 -21.03 6.43
CA ALA A 124 3.32 -19.97 5.49
C ALA A 124 1.83 -19.62 5.60
N LYS A 125 0.95 -20.62 5.73
CA LYS A 125 -0.49 -20.42 5.95
C LYS A 125 -0.79 -19.73 7.29
N GLU A 126 -0.06 -20.09 8.34
CA GLU A 126 -0.22 -19.48 9.67
C GLU A 126 0.24 -18.02 9.69
N VAL A 127 1.38 -17.70 9.07
CA VAL A 127 1.86 -16.32 8.92
C VAL A 127 0.89 -15.47 8.09
N GLN A 128 0.33 -16.05 7.04
CA GLN A 128 -0.65 -15.37 6.20
C GLN A 128 -1.96 -15.09 6.93
N ASN A 129 -2.45 -16.05 7.71
CA ASN A 129 -3.62 -15.89 8.56
C ASN A 129 -3.40 -14.78 9.61
N ALA A 130 -2.23 -14.77 10.27
CA ALA A 130 -1.87 -13.71 11.22
C ALA A 130 -1.89 -12.31 10.58
N ARG A 131 -1.38 -12.17 9.35
CA ARG A 131 -1.43 -10.90 8.61
C ARG A 131 -2.86 -10.50 8.24
N ALA A 132 -3.70 -11.45 7.83
CA ALA A 132 -5.08 -11.16 7.48
C ALA A 132 -5.87 -10.68 8.71
N LEU A 133 -5.65 -11.30 9.87
CA LEU A 133 -6.22 -10.85 11.14
C LEU A 133 -5.75 -9.45 11.54
N GLN A 134 -4.49 -9.08 11.29
CA GLN A 134 -4.00 -7.71 11.51
C GLN A 134 -4.74 -6.69 10.62
N VAL A 135 -4.97 -7.02 9.34
CA VAL A 135 -5.72 -6.16 8.41
C VAL A 135 -7.16 -5.99 8.91
N LEU A 136 -7.81 -7.08 9.33
CA LEU A 136 -9.17 -7.05 9.84
C LEU A 136 -9.28 -6.24 11.13
N SER A 137 -8.35 -6.42 12.07
CA SER A 137 -8.25 -5.60 13.29
C SER A 137 -8.12 -4.12 12.95
N ARG A 138 -7.29 -3.78 11.96
CA ARG A 138 -7.13 -2.40 11.51
C ARG A 138 -8.41 -1.81 10.91
N VAL A 139 -9.19 -2.61 10.17
CA VAL A 139 -10.50 -2.15 9.65
C VAL A 139 -11.49 -1.95 10.81
N LYS A 140 -11.51 -2.86 11.78
CA LYS A 140 -12.35 -2.73 12.98
C LYS A 140 -12.03 -1.45 13.76
N GLU A 141 -10.76 -1.10 13.93
CA GLU A 141 -10.34 0.16 14.54
C GLU A 141 -10.89 1.38 13.78
N LYS A 142 -10.80 1.38 12.45
CA LYS A 142 -11.37 2.46 11.61
C LYS A 142 -12.89 2.59 11.76
N LEU A 143 -13.61 1.47 11.80
CA LEU A 143 -15.06 1.45 11.98
C LEU A 143 -15.52 1.74 13.42
N THR A 144 -14.58 1.85 14.37
CA THR A 144 -14.88 2.17 15.78
C THR A 144 -14.29 3.50 16.24
N GLY A 145 -13.57 4.21 15.38
CA GLY A 145 -12.93 5.49 15.71
C GLY A 145 -11.68 5.35 16.61
N LYS A 146 -11.03 4.19 16.60
CA LYS A 146 -9.83 3.86 17.41
C LYS A 146 -8.54 3.83 16.56
N ASP A 147 -8.56 4.46 15.39
CA ASP A 147 -7.55 4.29 14.35
C ASP A 147 -6.32 5.21 14.49
N PHE A 148 -6.40 6.27 15.28
CA PHE A 148 -5.33 7.26 15.43
C PHE A 148 -4.45 7.06 16.66
N ARG A 149 -5.07 6.99 17.86
CA ARG A 149 -4.34 6.88 19.13
C ARG A 149 -4.86 5.69 19.95
N PRO A 150 -3.96 4.91 20.56
CA PRO A 150 -4.36 3.82 21.44
C PRO A 150 -5.15 4.37 22.64
N GLY A 151 -6.38 3.88 22.84
CA GLY A 151 -7.22 4.24 23.98
C GLY A 151 -8.09 5.49 23.79
N GLU A 152 -8.01 6.18 22.65
CA GLU A 152 -8.89 7.29 22.31
C GLU A 152 -9.98 6.80 21.33
N GLU A 153 -11.24 7.01 21.68
CA GLU A 153 -12.38 6.77 20.80
C GLU A 153 -12.87 8.10 20.23
N LEU A 154 -12.75 8.27 18.92
CA LEU A 154 -13.24 9.45 18.21
C LEU A 154 -14.69 9.24 17.79
N ASP A 155 -15.50 10.29 17.95
CA ASP A 155 -16.82 10.36 17.32
C ASP A 155 -16.70 10.51 15.80
N CYS A 156 -17.78 10.25 15.06
CA CYS A 156 -17.83 10.32 13.61
C CYS A 156 -17.31 11.67 13.09
N ASN A 157 -17.73 12.78 13.70
CA ASN A 157 -17.33 14.12 13.25
C ASN A 157 -15.83 14.35 13.49
N ALA A 158 -15.34 14.05 14.70
CA ALA A 158 -13.94 14.19 15.06
C ALA A 158 -13.01 13.29 14.22
N GLN A 159 -13.46 12.09 13.90
CA GLN A 159 -12.73 11.18 13.03
C GLN A 159 -12.65 11.71 11.59
N VAL A 160 -13.76 12.23 11.04
CA VAL A 160 -13.81 12.86 9.71
C VAL A 160 -12.88 14.07 9.66
N ASP A 161 -12.94 14.94 10.68
CA ASP A 161 -12.02 16.07 10.84
C ASP A 161 -10.56 15.63 10.77
N ARG A 162 -10.22 14.59 11.54
CA ARG A 162 -8.84 14.12 11.60
C ARG A 162 -8.37 13.53 10.27
N LEU A 163 -9.23 12.79 9.59
CA LEU A 163 -8.96 12.24 8.26
C LEU A 163 -8.76 13.33 7.20
N ILE A 164 -9.59 14.38 7.22
CA ILE A 164 -9.44 15.52 6.31
C ILE A 164 -8.13 16.26 6.58
N GLN A 165 -7.79 16.51 7.84
CA GLN A 165 -6.51 17.13 8.22
C GLN A 165 -5.31 16.31 7.72
N GLU A 166 -5.35 14.99 7.90
CA GLU A 166 -4.27 14.12 7.44
C GLU A 166 -4.19 14.08 5.90
N ALA A 167 -5.33 14.07 5.21
CA ALA A 167 -5.40 14.05 3.74
C ALA A 167 -4.90 15.34 3.08
N THR A 168 -5.03 16.47 3.76
CA THR A 168 -4.59 17.80 3.29
C THR A 168 -3.20 18.20 3.79
N ASN A 169 -2.54 17.37 4.61
CA ASN A 169 -1.25 17.70 5.20
C ASN A 169 -0.15 17.74 4.11
N LEU A 170 0.41 18.94 3.89
CA LEU A 170 1.45 19.19 2.90
C LEU A 170 2.70 18.35 3.11
N GLU A 171 3.10 18.07 4.35
CA GLU A 171 4.26 17.23 4.66
C GLU A 171 4.02 15.78 4.25
N ASN A 172 2.79 15.29 4.45
CA ASN A 172 2.42 13.93 4.02
C ASN A 172 2.32 13.83 2.49
N LEU A 173 1.77 14.86 1.85
CA LEU A 173 1.56 14.93 0.40
C LEU A 173 2.87 15.08 -0.39
N CYS A 174 3.84 15.87 0.10
CA CYS A 174 5.09 16.11 -0.62
C CYS A 174 6.02 14.88 -0.64
N GLN A 175 5.80 13.91 0.24
CA GLN A 175 6.58 12.67 0.33
C GLN A 175 6.10 11.58 -0.64
N HIS A 176 4.98 11.78 -1.34
CA HIS A 176 4.48 10.78 -2.29
C HIS A 176 5.30 10.77 -3.58
N TYR A 177 5.21 9.64 -4.28
CA TYR A 177 5.82 9.49 -5.60
C TYR A 177 5.29 10.54 -6.59
N ILE A 178 6.15 11.03 -7.50
CA ILE A 178 5.82 12.12 -8.43
C ILE A 178 4.55 11.86 -9.26
N GLY A 179 4.30 10.62 -9.66
CA GLY A 179 3.10 10.22 -10.42
C GLY A 179 1.80 10.31 -9.61
N TRP A 180 1.87 10.48 -8.29
CA TRP A 180 0.72 10.79 -7.46
C TRP A 180 0.22 12.23 -7.67
N CYS A 181 1.05 13.11 -8.25
CA CYS A 181 0.76 14.51 -8.54
C CYS A 181 0.20 15.27 -7.33
N SER A 182 0.97 15.29 -6.23
CA SER A 182 0.58 15.98 -4.99
C SER A 182 0.57 17.50 -5.08
N PHE A 183 1.19 18.04 -6.12
CA PHE A 183 1.29 19.48 -6.41
C PHE A 183 0.03 20.08 -7.05
N TRP A 184 -0.95 19.25 -7.41
CA TRP A 184 -2.25 19.67 -7.94
C TRP A 184 -3.13 20.23 -6.83
#